data_AF-A0A562XIG8-F1
#
_entry.id   AF-A0A562XIG8-F1
#
_cell.length_a   1.000
_cell.length_b   1.000
_cell.length_c   1.000
_cell.angle_alpha   90.00
_cell.angle_beta   90.00
_cell.angle_gamma   90.00
#
_symmetry.space_group_name_H-M   'P 1'
#
loop_
_entity.id
_entity.type
_entity.pdbx_description
1 polymer ?
#
loop_
_entity_poly.entity_id
_entity_poly.type
_entity_poly.pdbx_seq_one_letter_code
_entity_poly.pdbx_strand_id
1 'polypeptide(L)'
;MSYSFIKPKLKPIFSMFSKIWIMLIVAVVFIFFCINIAIKFGAYSLNTNSQSKQEKYDSIVLQITEVKKEIAVLTSKRDAALNIYSSNNILKKSLQNLFDLVPDSVTLNNVFLDKNLLIIKGVTPSKDTYQLLMEAPLKSIFSSSSTTFYQMPNGWLNFISTNKIENSEGFNE
;
A
#
# COMPACT_ATOMS: atom_id res chain seq x y z
N MET A 1 61.70 -72.76 73.99
CA MET A 1 61.26 -72.46 72.61
C MET A 1 60.44 -71.18 72.66
N SER A 2 60.97 -70.07 72.13
CA SER A 2 60.29 -68.77 72.15
C SER A 2 59.69 -68.51 70.76
N TYR A 3 58.38 -68.62 70.65
CA TYR A 3 57.65 -68.30 69.43
C TYR A 3 57.33 -66.80 69.43
N SER A 4 57.97 -66.06 68.52
CA SER A 4 57.69 -64.65 68.28
C SER A 4 56.42 -64.50 67.45
N PHE A 5 55.34 -64.02 68.07
CA PHE A 5 54.08 -63.69 67.40
C PHE A 5 54.11 -62.24 66.90
N ILE A 6 54.66 -62.01 65.70
CA ILE A 6 54.45 -60.75 64.99
C ILE A 6 53.15 -60.85 64.21
N LYS A 7 52.13 -60.07 64.59
CA LYS A 7 50.84 -60.02 63.89
C LYS A 7 51.06 -59.54 62.43
N PRO A 8 50.41 -60.16 61.43
CA PRO A 8 50.53 -59.76 60.04
C PRO A 8 49.99 -58.33 59.85
N LYS A 9 50.81 -57.43 59.30
CA LYS A 9 50.40 -56.06 58.98
C LYS A 9 49.70 -56.07 57.62
N LEU A 10 48.44 -55.63 57.58
CA LEU A 10 47.65 -55.58 56.34
C LEU A 10 48.32 -54.66 55.33
N LYS A 11 48.56 -55.18 54.12
CA LYS A 11 49.12 -54.40 53.01
C LYS A 11 48.11 -53.29 52.66
N PRO A 12 48.49 -52.00 52.70
CA PRO A 12 47.58 -50.95 52.28
C PRO A 12 47.28 -51.15 50.80
N ILE A 13 46.00 -51.28 50.47
CA ILE A 13 45.50 -51.51 49.11
C ILE A 13 45.88 -50.32 48.20
N PHE A 14 46.10 -49.14 48.80
CA PHE A 14 46.58 -47.92 48.16
C PHE A 14 47.93 -47.48 48.70
N SER A 15 48.97 -47.59 47.87
CA SER A 15 50.27 -46.94 48.12
C SER A 15 50.15 -45.41 47.93
N MET A 16 51.08 -44.63 48.49
CA MET A 16 51.11 -43.17 48.32
C MET A 16 51.10 -42.75 46.83
N PHE A 17 51.82 -43.48 45.99
CA PHE A 17 51.82 -43.27 44.54
C PHE A 17 50.44 -43.53 43.90
N SER A 18 49.72 -44.56 44.35
CA SER A 18 48.39 -44.88 43.82
C SER A 18 47.35 -43.81 44.17
N LYS A 19 47.47 -43.15 45.34
CA LYS A 19 46.63 -41.99 45.70
C LYS A 19 46.87 -40.79 44.78
N ILE A 20 48.13 -40.53 44.42
CA ILE A 20 48.51 -39.43 43.51
C ILE A 20 47.93 -39.68 42.11
N TRP A 21 48.02 -40.91 41.61
CA TRP A 21 47.43 -41.28 40.32
C TRP A 21 45.90 -41.14 40.30
N ILE A 22 45.21 -41.57 41.36
CA ILE A 22 43.75 -41.36 41.47
C ILE A 22 43.39 -39.89 41.48
N MET A 23 44.11 -39.07 42.25
CA MET A 23 43.86 -37.63 42.31
C MET A 23 44.01 -36.99 40.93
N LEU A 24 45.01 -37.40 40.15
CA LEU A 24 45.22 -36.91 38.80
C LEU A 24 44.09 -37.33 37.85
N ILE A 25 43.66 -38.60 37.91
CA ILE A 25 42.53 -39.10 37.09
C ILE A 25 41.24 -38.33 37.42
N VAL A 26 40.96 -38.11 38.70
CA VAL A 26 39.79 -37.34 39.15
C VAL A 26 39.87 -35.89 38.66
N ALA A 27 41.04 -35.26 38.74
CA ALA A 27 41.25 -33.90 38.24
C ALA A 27 40.99 -33.79 36.72
N VAL A 28 41.47 -34.76 35.93
CA VAL A 28 41.23 -34.80 34.48
C VAL A 28 39.74 -34.97 34.17
N VAL A 29 39.05 -35.91 34.82
CA VAL A 29 37.60 -36.12 34.65
C VAL A 29 36.81 -34.86 35.03
N PHE A 30 37.21 -34.19 36.11
CA PHE A 30 36.57 -32.96 36.56
C PHE A 30 36.72 -31.82 35.54
N ILE A 31 37.90 -31.66 34.94
CA ILE A 31 38.14 -30.67 33.87
C ILE A 31 37.23 -30.95 32.66
N PHE A 32 37.14 -32.20 32.21
CA PHE A 32 36.23 -32.56 31.12
C PHE A 32 34.76 -32.28 31.46
N PHE A 33 34.35 -32.50 32.70
CA PHE A 33 33.00 -32.18 33.16
C PHE A 33 32.72 -30.67 33.14
N CYS A 34 33.64 -29.85 33.65
CA CYS A 34 33.53 -28.39 33.62
C CYS A 34 33.45 -27.84 32.18
N ILE A 35 34.28 -28.36 31.27
CA ILE A 35 34.26 -27.95 29.85
C ILE A 35 32.90 -28.28 29.22
N ASN A 36 32.36 -29.47 29.47
CA ASN A 36 31.04 -29.87 28.94
C ASN A 36 29.91 -28.96 29.44
N ILE A 37 29.93 -28.56 30.71
CA ILE A 37 28.96 -27.61 31.27
C ILE A 37 29.09 -26.24 30.59
N ALA A 38 30.32 -25.73 30.47
CA ALA A 38 30.56 -24.43 29.85
C ALA A 38 30.07 -24.38 28.40
N ILE A 39 30.30 -25.44 27.61
CA ILE A 39 29.83 -25.54 26.23
C ILE A 39 28.30 -25.55 26.16
N LYS A 40 27.63 -26.36 27.00
CA LYS A 40 26.15 -26.44 27.03
C LYS A 40 25.53 -25.10 27.43
N PHE A 41 26.09 -24.43 28.43
CA PHE A 41 25.63 -23.11 28.85
C PHE A 41 25.80 -22.06 27.75
N GLY A 42 26.96 -22.03 27.09
CA GLY A 42 27.23 -21.15 25.95
C GLY A 42 26.27 -21.41 24.79
N ALA A 43 26.05 -22.67 24.42
CA ALA A 43 25.12 -23.06 23.35
C ALA A 43 23.67 -22.66 23.67
N TYR A 44 23.22 -22.87 24.91
CA TYR A 44 21.86 -22.48 25.33
C TYR A 44 21.67 -20.96 25.30
N SER A 45 22.66 -20.20 25.80
CA SER A 45 22.64 -18.73 25.76
C SER A 45 22.66 -18.20 24.33
N LEU A 46 23.44 -18.80 23.43
CA LEU A 46 23.45 -18.41 22.02
C LEU A 46 22.13 -18.75 21.32
N ASN A 47 21.54 -19.92 21.59
CA ASN A 47 20.30 -20.34 20.94
C ASN A 47 19.11 -19.45 21.35
N THR A 48 18.99 -19.11 22.63
CA THR A 48 17.94 -18.21 23.14
C THR A 48 18.07 -16.78 22.60
N ASN A 49 19.29 -16.27 22.52
CA ASN A 49 19.56 -14.97 21.89
C ASN A 49 19.28 -14.97 20.38
N SER A 50 19.55 -16.07 19.68
CA SER A 50 19.23 -16.21 18.26
C SER A 50 17.72 -16.29 18.02
N GLN A 51 16.98 -17.04 18.85
CA GLN A 51 15.53 -17.14 18.76
C GLN A 51 14.86 -15.78 19.00
N SER A 52 15.24 -15.06 20.06
CA SER A 52 14.67 -13.73 20.32
C SER A 52 15.00 -12.70 19.24
N LYS A 53 16.17 -12.82 18.58
CA LYS A 53 16.50 -12.00 17.41
C LYS A 53 15.66 -12.37 16.20
N GLN A 54 15.39 -13.66 15.98
CA GLN A 54 14.55 -14.14 14.89
C GLN A 54 13.10 -13.67 15.08
N GLU A 55 12.53 -13.81 16.27
CA GLU A 55 11.18 -13.33 16.57
C GLU A 55 11.04 -11.82 16.33
N LYS A 56 12.05 -11.03 16.74
CA LYS A 56 12.09 -9.59 16.45
C LYS A 56 12.15 -9.33 14.94
N TYR A 57 13.01 -10.04 14.22
CA TYR A 57 13.11 -9.91 12.77
C TYR A 57 11.77 -10.22 12.09
N ASP A 58 11.12 -11.32 12.46
CA ASP A 58 9.82 -11.73 11.91
C ASP A 58 8.74 -10.68 12.23
N SER A 59 8.73 -10.14 13.45
CA SER A 59 7.79 -9.08 13.84
C SER A 59 7.99 -7.78 13.03
N ILE A 60 9.24 -7.41 12.74
CA ILE A 60 9.56 -6.23 11.93
C ILE A 60 9.13 -6.47 10.48
N VAL A 61 9.36 -7.66 9.94
CA VAL A 61 8.91 -8.01 8.57
C VAL A 61 7.39 -7.95 8.45
N LEU A 62 6.66 -8.41 9.47
CA LEU A 62 5.20 -8.29 9.52
C LEU A 62 4.76 -6.83 9.53
N GLN A 63 5.36 -5.98 10.37
CA GLN A 63 5.07 -4.54 10.41
C GLN A 63 5.38 -3.86 9.07
N ILE A 64 6.50 -4.19 8.42
CA ILE A 64 6.84 -3.67 7.09
C ILE A 64 5.77 -4.05 6.06
N THR A 65 5.24 -5.28 6.16
CA THR A 65 4.21 -5.77 5.24
C THR A 65 2.89 -5.04 5.45
N GLU A 66 2.51 -4.80 6.70
CA GLU A 66 1.32 -4.02 7.05
C GLU A 66 1.42 -2.57 6.57
N VAL A 67 2.55 -1.90 6.85
CA VAL A 67 2.81 -0.53 6.38
C VAL A 67 2.79 -0.45 4.85
N LYS A 68 3.35 -1.44 4.14
CA LYS A 68 3.29 -1.49 2.67
C LYS A 68 1.85 -1.59 2.16
N LYS A 69 1.00 -2.37 2.83
CA LYS A 69 -0.42 -2.48 2.48
C LYS A 69 -1.14 -1.15 2.68
N GLU A 70 -0.87 -0.44 3.76
CA GLU A 70 -1.42 0.90 4.00
C GLU A 70 -0.97 1.91 2.95
N ILE A 71 0.33 1.91 2.58
CA ILE A 71 0.88 2.76 1.53
C ILE A 71 0.18 2.49 0.19
N ALA A 72 -0.06 1.23 -0.16
CA ALA A 72 -0.76 0.88 -1.40
C ALA A 72 -2.19 1.45 -1.42
N VAL A 73 -2.94 1.31 -0.32
CA VAL A 73 -4.28 1.89 -0.18
C VAL A 73 -4.25 3.41 -0.26
N LEU A 74 -3.31 4.06 0.43
CA LEU A 74 -3.19 5.51 0.44
C LEU A 74 -2.81 6.06 -0.94
N THR A 75 -1.93 5.37 -1.65
CA THR A 75 -1.50 5.72 -3.01
C THR A 75 -2.67 5.61 -3.98
N SER A 76 -3.43 4.51 -3.94
CA SER A 76 -4.64 4.35 -4.76
C SER A 76 -5.67 5.46 -4.50
N LYS A 77 -5.90 5.82 -3.23
CA LYS A 77 -6.80 6.94 -2.87
C LYS A 77 -6.28 8.28 -3.39
N ARG A 78 -4.97 8.54 -3.27
CA ARG A 78 -4.34 9.76 -3.78
C ARG A 78 -4.49 9.85 -5.29
N ASP A 79 -4.22 8.78 -6.01
CA ASP A 79 -4.29 8.75 -7.48
C ASP A 79 -5.73 8.95 -7.97
N ALA A 80 -6.70 8.32 -7.30
CA ALA A 80 -8.12 8.56 -7.57
C ALA A 80 -8.50 10.04 -7.33
N ALA A 81 -8.04 10.65 -6.24
CA ALA A 81 -8.31 12.05 -5.94
C ALA A 81 -7.65 13.00 -6.96
N LEU A 82 -6.40 12.71 -7.37
CA LEU A 82 -5.70 13.47 -8.40
C LEU A 82 -6.37 13.37 -9.77
N ASN A 83 -6.86 12.17 -10.14
CA ASN A 83 -7.63 11.98 -11.36
C ASN A 83 -8.91 12.82 -11.34
N ILE A 84 -9.68 12.78 -10.25
CA ILE A 84 -10.89 13.62 -10.11
C ILE A 84 -10.54 15.11 -10.21
N TYR A 85 -9.49 15.56 -9.51
CA TYR A 85 -9.06 16.95 -9.55
C TYR A 85 -8.63 17.38 -10.96
N SER A 86 -7.83 16.57 -11.63
CA SER A 86 -7.34 16.82 -12.99
C SER A 86 -8.48 16.86 -13.99
N SER A 87 -9.37 15.86 -13.98
CA SER A 87 -10.55 15.79 -14.84
C SER A 87 -11.46 17.01 -14.64
N ASN A 88 -11.72 17.42 -13.40
CA ASN A 88 -12.51 18.61 -13.11
C ASN A 88 -11.84 19.90 -13.62
N ASN A 89 -10.51 20.01 -13.47
CA ASN A 89 -9.78 21.17 -13.97
C ASN A 89 -9.77 21.25 -15.50
N ILE A 90 -9.62 20.11 -16.18
CA ILE A 90 -9.73 20.00 -17.64
C ILE A 90 -11.14 20.39 -18.08
N LEU A 91 -12.18 19.82 -17.47
CA LEU A 91 -13.58 20.13 -17.79
C LEU A 91 -13.87 21.62 -17.59
N LYS A 92 -13.46 22.19 -16.46
CA LYS A 92 -13.61 23.62 -16.18
C LYS A 92 -12.96 24.47 -17.27
N LYS A 93 -11.72 24.17 -17.65
CA LYS A 93 -10.99 24.91 -18.68
C LYS A 93 -11.64 24.76 -20.05
N SER A 94 -12.09 23.57 -20.41
CA SER A 94 -12.79 23.32 -21.66
C SER A 94 -14.13 24.06 -21.75
N LEU A 95 -14.89 24.12 -20.66
CA LEU A 95 -16.14 24.91 -20.58
C LEU A 95 -15.87 26.41 -20.64
N GLN A 96 -14.82 26.88 -19.96
CA GLN A 96 -14.41 28.28 -20.03
C GLN A 96 -14.04 28.65 -21.47
N ASN A 97 -13.21 27.85 -22.13
CA ASN A 97 -12.85 28.06 -23.52
C ASN A 97 -14.08 28.05 -24.45
N LEU A 98 -15.04 27.12 -24.23
CA LEU A 98 -16.29 27.09 -24.98
C LEU A 98 -17.02 28.44 -24.84
N PHE A 99 -17.23 28.92 -23.61
CA PHE A 99 -17.96 30.16 -23.39
C PHE A 99 -17.20 31.41 -23.85
N ASP A 100 -15.87 31.40 -23.83
CA ASP A 100 -15.03 32.47 -24.39
C ASP A 100 -15.11 32.53 -25.93
N LEU A 101 -15.43 31.41 -26.59
CA LEU A 101 -15.55 31.28 -28.04
C LEU A 101 -16.96 31.58 -28.57
N VAL A 102 -17.99 31.55 -27.72
CA VAL A 102 -19.37 31.83 -28.14
C VAL A 102 -19.49 33.34 -28.44
N PRO A 103 -19.73 33.74 -29.70
CA PRO A 103 -19.91 35.14 -30.05
C PRO A 103 -21.22 35.70 -29.49
N ASP A 104 -21.37 37.02 -29.50
CA ASP A 104 -22.61 37.75 -29.14
C ASP A 104 -23.86 37.27 -29.89
N SER A 105 -23.69 36.51 -30.98
CA SER A 105 -24.77 35.96 -31.79
C SER A 105 -25.54 34.83 -31.12
N VAL A 106 -25.04 34.20 -30.05
CA VAL A 106 -25.78 33.18 -29.28
C VAL A 106 -25.88 33.62 -27.83
N THR A 107 -27.10 33.76 -27.32
CA THR A 107 -27.32 34.18 -25.93
C THR A 107 -27.69 32.98 -25.08
N LEU A 108 -26.98 32.79 -23.97
CA LEU A 108 -27.26 31.72 -23.01
C LEU A 108 -28.20 32.24 -21.92
N ASN A 109 -29.33 31.57 -21.72
CA ASN A 109 -30.29 31.91 -20.67
C ASN A 109 -29.99 31.13 -19.39
N ASN A 110 -29.76 29.81 -19.51
CA ASN A 110 -29.49 28.94 -18.38
C ASN A 110 -28.43 27.91 -18.76
N VAL A 111 -27.49 27.69 -17.83
CA VAL A 111 -26.51 26.61 -17.90
C VAL A 111 -26.65 25.77 -16.64
N PHE A 112 -26.88 24.48 -16.81
CA PHE A 112 -26.93 23.52 -15.72
C PHE A 112 -25.86 22.46 -15.94
N LEU A 113 -24.91 22.38 -15.00
CA LEU A 113 -23.84 21.40 -15.01
C LEU A 113 -24.02 20.45 -13.83
N ASP A 114 -24.02 19.17 -14.15
CA ASP A 114 -23.95 18.05 -13.20
C ASP A 114 -22.78 17.14 -13.61
N LYS A 115 -22.46 16.13 -12.79
CA LYS A 115 -21.23 15.33 -12.88
C LYS A 115 -20.90 14.83 -14.30
N ASN A 116 -21.91 14.31 -15.00
CA ASN A 116 -21.77 13.76 -16.36
C ASN A 116 -22.72 14.41 -17.36
N LEU A 117 -23.34 15.54 -17.02
CA LEU A 117 -24.44 16.13 -17.77
C LEU A 117 -24.30 17.64 -17.84
N LEU A 118 -24.36 18.19 -19.05
CA LEU A 118 -24.44 19.63 -19.28
C LEU A 118 -25.70 19.94 -20.08
N ILE A 119 -26.60 20.73 -19.48
CA ILE A 119 -27.78 21.26 -20.14
C ILE A 119 -27.58 22.76 -20.36
N ILE A 120 -27.61 23.18 -21.61
CA ILE A 120 -27.53 24.59 -22.00
C ILE A 120 -28.87 24.99 -22.63
N LYS A 121 -29.45 26.08 -22.16
CA LYS A 121 -30.64 26.70 -22.75
C LYS A 121 -30.28 28.10 -23.20
N GLY A 122 -30.67 28.46 -24.40
CA GLY A 122 -30.35 29.75 -24.98
C GLY A 122 -31.16 30.08 -26.20
N VAL A 123 -30.79 31.18 -26.85
CA VAL A 123 -31.36 31.65 -28.10
C VAL A 123 -30.28 31.80 -29.16
N THR A 124 -30.61 31.42 -30.40
CA THR A 124 -29.73 31.53 -31.57
C THR A 124 -30.52 32.07 -32.77
N PRO A 125 -29.91 32.89 -33.65
CA PRO A 125 -30.54 33.39 -34.88
C PRO A 125 -30.91 32.27 -35.85
N SER A 126 -30.08 31.22 -35.94
CA SER A 126 -30.31 30.11 -36.86
C SER A 126 -29.71 28.79 -36.33
N LYS A 127 -30.15 27.67 -36.93
CA LYS A 127 -29.61 26.35 -36.62
C LYS A 127 -28.15 26.23 -37.02
N ASP A 128 -27.79 26.79 -38.18
CA ASP A 128 -26.42 26.75 -38.71
C ASP A 128 -25.45 27.53 -37.83
N THR A 129 -25.90 28.69 -37.32
CA THR A 129 -25.14 29.50 -36.34
C THR A 129 -24.85 28.69 -35.07
N TYR A 130 -25.83 27.96 -34.55
CA TYR A 130 -25.61 27.08 -33.40
C TYR A 130 -24.66 25.92 -33.72
N GLN A 131 -24.83 25.27 -34.86
CA GLN A 131 -24.03 24.12 -35.26
C GLN A 131 -22.54 24.49 -35.38
N LEU A 132 -22.23 25.65 -35.95
CA LEU A 132 -20.85 26.12 -36.11
C LEU A 132 -20.21 26.54 -34.77
N LEU A 133 -20.97 27.26 -33.92
CA LEU A 133 -20.40 27.95 -32.76
C LEU A 133 -20.47 27.14 -31.47
N MET A 134 -21.44 26.23 -31.34
CA MET A 134 -21.67 25.46 -30.11
C MET A 134 -21.58 23.95 -30.33
N GLU A 135 -22.18 23.41 -31.39
CA GLU A 135 -22.27 21.95 -31.54
C GLU A 135 -20.90 21.28 -31.71
N ALA A 136 -20.02 21.84 -32.54
CA ALA A 136 -18.67 21.31 -32.75
C ALA A 136 -17.82 21.27 -31.46
N PRO A 137 -17.66 22.36 -30.69
CA PRO A 137 -16.89 22.33 -29.45
C PRO A 137 -17.57 21.48 -28.34
N LEU A 138 -18.90 21.42 -28.28
CA LEU A 138 -19.61 20.54 -27.34
C LEU A 138 -19.34 19.06 -27.63
N LYS A 139 -19.38 18.63 -28.89
CA LYS A 139 -19.05 17.25 -29.29
C LYS A 139 -17.58 16.86 -29.03
N SER A 140 -16.69 17.84 -28.90
CA SER A 140 -15.30 17.58 -28.52
C SER A 140 -15.12 17.32 -27.02
N ILE A 141 -16.06 17.74 -26.17
CA ILE A 141 -15.98 17.61 -24.71
C ILE A 141 -16.87 16.48 -24.21
N PHE A 142 -18.01 16.25 -24.87
CA PHE A 142 -19.05 15.30 -24.47
C PHE A 142 -19.21 14.18 -25.49
N SER A 143 -19.37 12.94 -25.00
CA SER A 143 -19.54 11.75 -25.84
C SER A 143 -20.84 11.79 -26.64
N SER A 144 -21.91 12.35 -26.07
CA SER A 144 -23.17 12.56 -26.75
C SER A 144 -23.69 13.99 -26.57
N SER A 145 -24.24 14.54 -27.65
CA SER A 145 -24.83 15.87 -27.69
C SER A 145 -26.13 15.80 -28.48
N SER A 146 -27.24 16.23 -27.86
CA SER A 146 -28.55 16.31 -28.50
C SER A 146 -29.14 17.69 -28.27
N THR A 147 -29.67 18.31 -29.33
CA THR A 147 -30.23 19.66 -29.27
C THR A 147 -31.64 19.68 -29.84
N THR A 148 -32.57 20.30 -29.11
CA THR A 148 -33.93 20.57 -29.58
C THR A 148 -34.12 22.07 -29.81
N PHE A 149 -34.82 22.45 -30.87
CA PHE A 149 -35.07 23.84 -31.25
C PHE A 149 -36.56 24.17 -31.25
N TYR A 150 -36.89 25.38 -30.82
CA TYR A 150 -38.26 25.93 -30.82
C TYR A 150 -38.24 27.34 -31.40
N GLN A 151 -39.14 27.63 -32.33
CA GLN A 151 -39.20 28.94 -32.97
C GLN A 151 -39.86 29.98 -32.05
N MET A 152 -39.26 31.17 -31.97
CA MET A 152 -39.81 32.32 -31.26
C MET A 152 -40.55 33.28 -32.20
N PRO A 153 -41.45 34.13 -31.67
CA PRO A 153 -42.19 35.10 -32.48
C PRO A 153 -41.32 36.10 -33.25
N ASN A 154 -40.09 36.35 -32.78
CA ASN A 154 -39.12 37.25 -33.39
C ASN A 154 -38.26 36.58 -34.50
N GLY A 155 -38.56 35.33 -34.85
CA GLY A 155 -37.83 34.58 -35.87
C GLY A 155 -36.54 33.89 -35.38
N TRP A 156 -36.12 34.13 -34.13
CA TRP A 156 -34.99 33.44 -33.51
C TRP A 156 -35.42 32.04 -33.02
N LEU A 157 -34.46 31.19 -32.71
CA LEU A 157 -34.68 29.85 -32.20
C LEU A 157 -34.24 29.75 -30.74
N ASN A 158 -35.16 29.31 -29.87
CA ASN A 158 -34.80 28.77 -28.56
C ASN A 158 -34.16 27.40 -28.77
N PHE A 159 -33.05 27.13 -28.09
CA PHE A 159 -32.42 25.82 -28.10
C PHE A 159 -32.30 25.25 -26.69
N ILE A 160 -32.42 23.92 -26.60
CA ILE A 160 -32.09 23.15 -25.41
C ILE A 160 -31.09 22.08 -25.83
N SER A 161 -29.85 22.25 -25.41
CA SER A 161 -28.75 21.34 -25.67
C SER A 161 -28.49 20.49 -24.44
N THR A 162 -28.54 19.16 -24.60
CA THR A 162 -28.26 18.17 -23.56
C THR A 162 -27.05 17.37 -23.96
N ASN A 163 -25.98 17.47 -23.18
CA ASN A 163 -24.68 16.86 -23.46
C ASN A 163 -24.30 15.91 -22.32
N LYS A 164 -23.86 14.70 -22.65
CA LYS A 164 -23.52 13.68 -21.66
C LYS A 164 -22.13 13.09 -21.91
N ILE A 165 -21.40 12.86 -20.81
CA ILE A 165 -20.19 12.05 -20.79
C ILE A 165 -20.63 10.61 -20.52
N GLU A 166 -20.43 9.73 -21.48
CA GLU A 166 -20.68 8.31 -21.29
C GLU A 166 -19.50 7.73 -20.50
N ASN A 167 -19.71 7.38 -19.24
CA ASN A 167 -18.74 6.60 -18.47
C ASN A 167 -18.79 5.16 -18.97
N SER A 168 -18.25 4.89 -20.15
CA SER A 168 -18.00 3.52 -20.63
C SER A 168 -16.77 2.93 -19.93
N GLU A 169 -16.82 2.85 -18.60
CA GLU A 169 -15.97 1.97 -17.80
C GLU A 169 -16.91 1.26 -16.84
N GLY A 170 -17.64 0.29 -17.39
CA GLY A 170 -18.25 -0.75 -16.59
C GLY A 170 -17.12 -1.44 -15.82
N PHE A 171 -17.11 -1.24 -14.51
CA PHE A 171 -16.53 -2.22 -13.59
C PHE A 171 -17.29 -3.52 -13.83
N ASN A 172 -16.78 -4.36 -14.72
CA ASN A 172 -17.13 -5.77 -14.72
C ASN A 172 -16.47 -6.35 -13.47
N GLU A 173 -17.34 -6.82 -12.57
CA GLU A 173 -17.03 -7.60 -11.37
C GLU A 173 -16.09 -8.78 -11.65
#